data_AF-A0A081AKD2-F1
#
_entry.id   AF-A0A081AKD2-F1
#
_cell.length_a   1.000
_cell.length_b   1.000
_cell.length_c   1.000
_cell.angle_alpha   90.00
_cell.angle_beta   90.00
_cell.angle_gamma   90.00
#
_symmetry.space_group_name_H-M   'P 1'
#
loop_
_entity.id
_entity.type
_entity.pdbx_description
1 polymer ?
#
loop_
_entity_poly.entity_id
_entity_poly.type
_entity_poly.pdbx_seq_one_letter_code
_entity_poly.pdbx_strand_id
1 'polypeptide(L)'
;MFESLFTETTWDYSILSDEILAFGDALEASGAICTGGVNEWGSPNIVITGTGEEILKVISILPLSVAPQMITELKKEIEQKGKSETSWAIMVIIHLFQFPIAKNSLNCSSIPAATFNVFPTYTEC
;
A
#
# COMPACT_ATOMS: atom_id res chain seq x y z
N MET A 1 5.71 -12.44 -18.28
CA MET A 1 4.51 -11.71 -18.71
C MET A 1 4.28 -10.58 -17.71
N PHE A 2 5.10 -9.53 -17.78
CA PHE A 2 4.92 -8.35 -16.92
C PHE A 2 3.78 -7.51 -17.51
N GLU A 3 3.75 -7.42 -18.84
CA GLU A 3 2.70 -6.79 -19.67
C GLU A 3 1.26 -7.23 -19.33
N SER A 4 1.02 -8.46 -18.85
CA SER A 4 -0.34 -8.89 -18.48
C SER A 4 -0.85 -8.25 -17.19
N LEU A 5 0.02 -7.93 -16.23
CA LEU A 5 -0.39 -7.20 -15.00
C LEU A 5 -0.87 -5.78 -15.32
N PHE A 6 -0.47 -5.21 -16.47
CA PHE A 6 -0.83 -3.85 -16.87
C PHE A 6 -2.17 -3.75 -17.60
N THR A 7 -2.70 -4.87 -18.10
CA THR A 7 -3.94 -4.93 -18.89
C THR A 7 -4.96 -5.93 -18.37
N GLU A 8 -4.68 -6.66 -17.29
CA GLU A 8 -5.68 -7.51 -16.64
C GLU A 8 -6.76 -6.63 -16.00
N THR A 9 -7.88 -6.51 -16.70
CA THR A 9 -9.13 -5.96 -16.18
C THR A 9 -9.90 -6.98 -15.33
N THR A 10 -9.36 -8.18 -15.17
CA THR A 10 -9.96 -9.29 -14.43
C THR A 10 -9.18 -9.53 -13.14
N TRP A 11 -9.30 -8.58 -12.20
CA TRP A 11 -8.89 -8.83 -10.83
C TRP A 11 -9.86 -9.85 -10.23
N ASP A 12 -9.33 -10.98 -9.77
CA ASP A 12 -10.12 -11.95 -9.04
C ASP A 12 -10.36 -11.45 -7.61
N TYR A 13 -11.44 -10.70 -7.43
CA TYR A 13 -11.85 -10.21 -6.11
C TYR A 13 -12.46 -11.30 -5.22
N SER A 14 -12.64 -12.54 -5.70
CA SER A 14 -13.17 -13.64 -4.89
C SER A 14 -12.27 -14.02 -3.71
N ILE A 15 -11.01 -13.60 -3.74
CA ILE A 15 -10.06 -13.76 -2.64
C ILE A 15 -10.31 -12.80 -1.48
N LEU A 16 -11.11 -11.74 -1.68
CA LEU A 16 -11.41 -10.75 -0.64
C LEU A 16 -12.55 -11.26 0.23
N SER A 17 -12.37 -11.17 1.55
CA SER A 17 -13.44 -11.47 2.50
C SER A 17 -14.49 -10.35 2.50
N ASP A 18 -15.71 -10.68 2.95
CA ASP A 18 -16.78 -9.70 3.16
C ASP A 18 -16.34 -8.55 4.10
N GLU A 19 -15.44 -8.84 5.05
CA GLU A 19 -14.85 -7.84 5.94
C GLU A 19 -13.98 -6.83 5.19
N ILE A 20 -13.15 -7.30 4.25
CA ILE A 20 -12.30 -6.43 3.42
C ILE A 20 -13.17 -5.58 2.49
N LEU A 21 -14.20 -6.17 1.89
CA LEU A 21 -15.14 -5.44 1.03
C LEU A 21 -15.89 -4.35 1.81
N ALA A 22 -16.45 -4.69 2.97
CA ALA A 22 -17.14 -3.71 3.82
C ALA A 22 -16.20 -2.58 4.30
N PHE A 23 -14.92 -2.88 4.50
CA PHE A 23 -13.95 -1.85 4.82
C PHE A 23 -13.61 -0.95 3.61
N GLY A 24 -13.57 -1.51 2.41
CA GLY A 24 -13.47 -0.75 1.17
C GLY A 24 -14.60 0.27 1.03
N ASP A 25 -15.84 -0.16 1.23
CA ASP A 25 -17.02 0.71 1.20
C ASP A 25 -16.94 1.82 2.26
N ALA A 26 -16.42 1.51 3.45
CA ALA A 26 -16.24 2.48 4.53
C ALA A 26 -15.18 3.54 4.19
N LEU A 27 -14.09 3.16 3.51
CA LEU A 27 -13.07 4.09 3.03
C LEU A 27 -13.62 5.02 1.94
N GLU A 28 -14.42 4.49 1.01
CA GLU A 28 -15.07 5.33 0.00
C GLU A 28 -16.02 6.35 0.65
N ALA A 29 -16.82 5.91 1.62
CA ALA A 29 -17.77 6.76 2.32
C ALA A 29 -17.11 7.84 3.20
N SER A 30 -15.88 7.61 3.70
CA SER A 30 -15.16 8.59 4.52
C SER A 30 -14.45 9.68 3.70
N GLY A 31 -14.38 9.51 2.37
CA GLY A 31 -13.63 10.40 1.49
C GLY A 31 -12.14 10.08 1.44
N ALA A 32 -11.72 8.86 1.83
CA ALA A 32 -10.36 8.41 1.64
C ALA A 32 -10.00 8.40 0.14
N ILE A 33 -8.77 8.83 -0.18
CA ILE A 33 -8.30 8.87 -1.56
C ILE A 33 -7.52 7.59 -1.85
N CYS A 34 -8.08 6.73 -2.67
CA CYS A 34 -7.45 5.50 -3.16
C CYS A 34 -7.00 5.71 -4.61
N THR A 35 -5.70 5.65 -4.86
CA THR A 35 -5.13 5.73 -6.21
C THR A 35 -4.28 4.50 -6.48
N GLY A 36 -4.46 3.93 -7.66
CA GLY A 36 -3.62 2.88 -8.21
C GLY A 36 -3.03 3.34 -9.53
N GLY A 37 -1.84 2.87 -9.86
CA GLY A 37 -1.20 3.21 -11.11
C GLY A 37 0.13 2.53 -11.29
N VAL A 38 0.88 3.03 -12.27
CA VAL A 38 2.25 2.64 -12.55
C VAL A 38 3.08 3.90 -12.48
N ASN A 39 4.14 3.88 -11.69
CA ASN A 39 5.02 5.03 -11.58
C ASN A 39 5.92 5.16 -12.84
N GLU A 40 6.65 6.27 -12.92
CA GLU A 40 7.57 6.57 -14.03
C GLU A 40 8.67 5.51 -14.26
N TRP A 41 8.89 4.62 -13.28
CA TRP A 41 9.84 3.51 -13.32
C TRP A 41 9.20 2.17 -13.71
N GLY A 42 7.93 2.17 -14.13
CA GLY A 42 7.22 0.98 -14.55
C GLY A 42 6.79 0.05 -13.41
N SER A 43 6.88 0.51 -12.15
CA SER A 43 6.46 -0.27 -10.98
C SER A 43 5.01 0.05 -10.61
N PRO A 44 4.14 -0.97 -10.44
CA PRO A 44 2.80 -0.75 -9.90
C PRO A 44 2.88 -0.09 -8.53
N ASN A 45 2.08 0.95 -8.33
CA ASN A 45 2.00 1.68 -7.08
C ASN A 45 0.54 1.90 -6.67
N ILE A 46 0.29 1.82 -5.36
CA ILE A 46 -1.00 2.08 -4.74
C ILE A 46 -0.78 3.09 -3.63
N VAL A 47 -1.62 4.12 -3.55
CA VAL A 47 -1.62 5.09 -2.45
C VAL A 47 -3.02 5.21 -1.89
N ILE A 48 -3.16 5.01 -0.59
CA ILE A 48 -4.39 5.28 0.16
C ILE A 48 -4.11 6.41 1.13
N THR A 49 -4.93 7.45 1.10
CA THR A 49 -4.86 8.60 2.00
C THR A 49 -6.14 8.70 2.82
N GLY A 50 -6.01 8.88 4.14
CA GLY A 50 -7.16 8.94 5.06
C GLY A 50 -6.74 9.43 6.45
N THR A 51 -7.52 9.07 7.46
CA THR A 51 -7.22 9.27 8.88
C THR A 51 -6.20 8.25 9.41
N GLY A 52 -5.59 8.53 10.55
CA GLY A 52 -4.64 7.61 11.18
C GLY A 52 -5.24 6.21 11.42
N GLU A 53 -6.48 6.13 11.92
CA GLU A 53 -7.16 4.87 12.18
C GLU A 53 -7.50 4.08 10.93
N GLU A 54 -7.90 4.77 9.85
CA GLU A 54 -8.16 4.11 8.57
C GLU A 54 -6.89 3.47 8.04
N ILE A 55 -5.76 4.19 8.05
CA ILE A 55 -4.48 3.64 7.62
C ILE A 55 -4.04 2.49 8.52
N LEU A 56 -4.20 2.61 9.84
CA LEU A 56 -3.88 1.52 10.77
C LEU A 56 -4.75 0.29 10.50
N LYS A 57 -6.03 0.49 10.16
CA LYS A 57 -6.96 -0.58 9.82
C LYS A 57 -6.58 -1.25 8.49
N VAL A 58 -6.18 -0.51 7.46
CA VAL A 58 -5.63 -1.05 6.20
C VAL A 58 -4.46 -2.00 6.49
N ILE A 59 -3.52 -1.59 7.34
CA ILE A 59 -2.34 -2.41 7.69
C ILE A 59 -2.78 -3.72 8.35
N SER A 60 -3.76 -3.66 9.25
CA SER A 60 -4.20 -4.81 10.03
C SER A 60 -5.07 -5.81 9.24
N ILE A 61 -5.96 -5.32 8.38
CA ILE A 61 -6.92 -6.15 7.64
C ILE A 61 -6.28 -6.84 6.43
N LEU A 62 -5.21 -6.26 5.86
CA LEU A 62 -4.43 -6.82 4.75
C LEU A 62 -3.10 -7.47 5.19
N PRO A 63 -2.99 -7.88 6.47
CA PRO A 63 -1.74 -8.11 7.21
C PRO A 63 -0.44 -7.60 6.57
N LEU A 64 -0.33 -6.28 6.35
CA LEU A 64 0.81 -5.69 5.64
C LEU A 64 2.07 -5.66 6.51
N SER A 65 3.21 -6.02 5.91
CA SER A 65 4.52 -5.98 6.59
C SER A 65 5.08 -4.56 6.59
N VAL A 66 4.49 -3.68 7.41
CA VAL A 66 4.96 -2.30 7.60
C VAL A 66 6.04 -2.26 8.67
N ALA A 67 7.03 -1.39 8.48
CA ALA A 67 8.12 -1.24 9.43
C ALA A 67 7.58 -0.77 10.81
N PRO A 68 7.99 -1.40 11.94
CA PRO A 68 7.40 -1.12 13.25
C PRO A 68 7.44 0.36 13.65
N GLN A 69 8.50 1.08 13.30
CA GLN A 69 8.62 2.51 13.58
C GLN A 69 7.50 3.34 12.95
N MET A 70 7.06 3.00 11.73
CA MET A 70 5.98 3.73 11.06
C MET A 70 4.63 3.47 11.75
N ILE A 71 4.40 2.24 12.20
CA ILE A 71 3.21 1.88 12.99
C ILE A 71 3.20 2.62 14.33
N THR A 72 4.36 2.76 14.98
CA THR A 72 4.49 3.49 16.24
C THR A 72 4.15 4.97 16.08
N GLU A 73 4.66 5.63 15.04
CA GLU A 73 4.35 7.05 14.81
C GLU A 73 2.87 7.27 14.45
N LEU A 74 2.28 6.39 13.64
CA LEU A 74 0.85 6.41 13.34
C LEU A 74 -0.01 6.27 14.61
N LYS A 75 0.33 5.33 15.49
CA LYS A 75 -0.39 5.14 16.76
C LYS A 75 -0.27 6.33 17.71
N LYS A 76 0.90 6.96 17.76
CA LYS A 76 1.10 8.17 18.58
C LYS A 76 0.21 9.33 18.13
N GLU A 77 -0.05 9.46 16.82
CA GLU A 77 -0.99 10.47 16.32
C GLU A 77 -2.42 10.16 16.73
N ILE A 78 -2.86 8.91 16.55
CA ILE A 78 -4.19 8.45 16.97
C ILE A 78 -4.43 8.73 18.47
N GLU A 79 -3.43 8.47 19.31
CA GLU A 79 -3.48 8.76 20.76
C GLU A 79 -3.55 10.27 21.07
N GLN A 80 -3.07 11.13 20.18
CA GLN A 80 -2.99 12.59 20.34
C GLN A 80 -4.13 13.34 19.64
N LYS A 81 -5.14 12.64 19.12
CA LYS A 81 -6.32 13.23 18.48
C LYS A 81 -6.88 14.39 19.29
N GLY A 82 -6.85 15.59 18.70
CA GLY A 82 -7.34 16.83 19.29
C GLY A 82 -6.35 18.00 19.30
N LYS A 83 -5.05 17.77 19.00
CA LYS A 83 -4.08 18.86 18.82
C LYS A 83 -4.01 19.38 17.39
N SER A 84 -4.13 18.50 16.40
CA SER A 84 -4.27 18.83 14.99
C SER A 84 -4.65 17.56 14.21
N GLU A 85 -5.54 17.66 13.22
CA GLU A 85 -5.92 16.53 12.38
C GLU A 85 -4.91 16.41 11.23
N THR A 86 -4.01 15.43 11.31
CA THR A 86 -3.08 15.11 10.22
C THR A 86 -3.66 13.98 9.38
N SER A 87 -3.81 14.18 8.07
CA SER A 87 -4.13 13.07 7.17
C SER A 87 -2.87 12.22 6.95
N TRP A 88 -3.04 10.91 6.84
CA TRP A 88 -1.98 9.93 6.66
C TRP A 88 -2.11 9.24 5.32
N ALA A 89 -0.97 8.81 4.78
CA ALA A 89 -0.91 8.00 3.58
C ALA A 89 -0.18 6.69 3.83
N ILE A 90 -0.66 5.63 3.19
CA ILE A 90 0.10 4.41 2.93
C ILE A 90 0.38 4.33 1.43
N MET A 91 1.66 4.15 1.09
CA MET A 91 2.12 3.93 -0.27
C MET A 91 2.70 2.52 -0.38
N VAL A 92 2.18 1.77 -1.33
CA VAL A 92 2.66 0.44 -1.71
C VAL A 92 3.35 0.54 -3.06
N ILE A 93 4.59 0.06 -3.14
CA ILE A 93 5.31 -0.07 -4.41
C ILE A 93 5.64 -1.53 -4.61
N ILE A 94 5.21 -2.09 -5.74
CA ILE A 94 5.46 -3.48 -6.10
C ILE A 94 6.65 -3.51 -7.06
N HIS A 95 7.68 -4.25 -6.68
CA HIS A 95 8.89 -4.45 -7.46
C HIS A 95 9.04 -5.91 -7.89
N LEU A 96 9.62 -6.11 -9.06
CA LEU A 96 10.08 -7.42 -9.53
C LEU A 96 11.61 -7.38 -9.64
N PHE A 97 12.29 -7.92 -8.64
CA PHE A 97 13.75 -7.99 -8.63
C PHE A 97 14.22 -9.13 -9.52
N GLN A 98 14.93 -8.79 -10.60
CA GLN A 98 15.52 -9.77 -11.51
C GLN A 98 16.99 -10.01 -11.18
N PHE A 99 17.43 -11.26 -11.25
CA PHE A 99 18.82 -11.63 -11.04
C PHE A 99 19.23 -12.78 -11.97
N PRO A 100 20.49 -12.81 -12.43
CA PRO A 100 20.97 -13.87 -13.30
C PRO A 100 21.02 -15.20 -12.55
N ILE A 101 20.55 -16.28 -13.19
CA ILE A 101 20.52 -17.62 -12.57
C ILE A 101 21.91 -18.27 -12.46
N ALA A 102 22.88 -17.76 -13.22
CA ALA A 102 24.27 -18.20 -13.22
C ALA A 102 25.17 -17.09 -13.75
N LYS A 103 26.48 -17.17 -13.46
CA LYS A 103 27.49 -16.27 -14.01
C LYS A 103 27.39 -16.26 -15.54
N ASN A 104 27.30 -15.07 -16.14
CA ASN A 104 27.17 -14.84 -17.59
C ASN A 104 25.90 -15.42 -18.23
N SER A 105 24.85 -15.73 -17.46
CA SER A 105 23.56 -16.17 -18.02
C SER A 105 22.76 -15.00 -18.57
N LEU A 106 22.17 -15.18 -19.76
CA LEU A 106 21.13 -14.28 -20.31
C LEU A 106 19.74 -14.54 -19.70
N ASN A 107 19.55 -15.69 -19.06
CA ASN A 107 18.32 -16.02 -18.35
C ASN A 107 18.34 -15.39 -16.95
N CYS A 108 17.26 -14.69 -16.61
CA CYS A 108 17.03 -14.11 -15.29
C CYS A 108 15.93 -14.88 -14.56
N SER A 109 16.13 -15.11 -13.26
CA SER A 109 15.05 -15.41 -12.34
C SER A 109 14.51 -14.10 -11.76
N SER A 110 13.39 -14.17 -11.06
CA SER A 110 12.75 -13.00 -10.47
C SER A 110 12.12 -13.29 -9.11
N ILE A 111 12.22 -12.33 -8.19
CA ILE A 111 11.52 -12.33 -6.91
C ILE A 111 10.58 -11.11 -6.87
N PRO A 112 9.26 -11.30 -6.71
CA PRO A 112 8.35 -10.21 -6.44
C PRO A 112 8.51 -9.72 -5.00
N ALA A 113 8.44 -8.42 -4.79
CA ALA A 113 8.52 -7.79 -3.49
C ALA A 113 7.60 -6.57 -3.43
N ALA A 114 7.08 -6.27 -2.24
CA ALA A 114 6.32 -5.07 -1.98
C ALA A 114 7.02 -4.24 -0.90
N THR A 115 7.07 -2.93 -1.12
CA THR A 115 7.54 -1.96 -0.13
C THR A 115 6.35 -1.15 0.36
N PHE A 116 6.20 -1.03 1.67
CA PHE A 116 5.12 -0.30 2.33
C PHE A 116 5.70 0.90 3.09
N ASN A 117 5.28 2.11 2.70
CA ASN A 117 5.65 3.34 3.37
C ASN A 117 4.40 3.96 3.98
N VAL A 118 4.47 4.34 5.26
CA VAL A 118 3.38 5.01 5.96
C VAL A 118 3.91 6.32 6.53
N PHE A 119 3.24 7.42 6.22
CA PHE A 119 3.72 8.76 6.54
C PHE A 119 2.57 9.78 6.64
N PRO A 120 2.73 10.85 7.43
CA PRO A 120 1.79 11.96 7.45
C PRO A 120 1.87 12.74 6.13
N THR A 121 0.71 13.17 5.61
CA THR A 121 0.63 14.01 4.39
C THR A 121 1.10 15.43 4.61
N TYR A 122 1.04 15.90 5.86
CA TYR A 122 1.59 17.18 6.31
C TYR A 122 2.36 16.94 7.62
N THR A 123 3.60 17.41 7.69
CA THR A 123 4.47 17.21 8.86
C THR A 123 4.32 18.27 9.94
N GLU A 124 3.54 19.32 9.69
CA GLU A 124 3.41 20.48 10.57
C GLU A 124 2.06 20.45 11.30
N CYS A 125 2.12 20.13 12.59
CA CYS A 125 1.01 20.19 13.54
C CYS A 125 1.54 20.73 14.87
#